data_AF-A0AA48QVL7-F1
#
_entry.id   AF-A0AA48QVL7-F1
#
_cell.length_a   1.000
_cell.length_b   1.000
_cell.length_c   1.000
_cell.angle_alpha   90.00
_cell.angle_beta   90.00
_cell.angle_gamma   90.00
#
_symmetry.space_group_name_H-M   'P 1'
#
loop_
_entity.id
_entity.type
_entity.pdbx_description
1 polymer ?
#
loop_
_entity_poly.entity_id
_entity_poly.type
_entity_poly.pdbx_seq_one_letter_code
_entity_poly.pdbx_strand_id
1 'polypeptide(L)'
;MRLLLLLLFLVCVLAQTQKPLRTSDEFGLSVLDHHSACFTVCHLSAVQVILLPNISINGVVFVARNCRLPIWAKVVGGCLPVVCKSAPDVSYAVEYAAAWCARSGVDNVTIPMPEWYLQTPGGKYFQNMIQSSATAAAVSFGLMAGALALVSLAPLAFL
;
A
#
# COMPACT_ATOMS: atom_id res chain seq x y z
N MET A 1 -5.05 -26.85 32.99
CA MET A 1 -4.48 -25.49 32.81
C MET A 1 -3.58 -25.34 31.59
N ARG A 2 -2.62 -26.24 31.31
CA ARG A 2 -1.70 -26.13 30.16
C ARG A 2 -2.41 -26.11 28.78
N LEU A 3 -3.46 -26.91 28.60
CA LEU A 3 -4.23 -26.97 27.34
C LEU A 3 -5.03 -25.68 27.06
N LEU A 4 -5.54 -25.02 28.10
CA LEU A 4 -6.29 -23.77 27.99
C LEU A 4 -5.37 -22.60 27.57
N LEU A 5 -4.16 -22.56 28.13
CA LEU A 5 -3.11 -21.61 27.75
C LEU A 5 -2.65 -21.82 26.30
N LEU A 6 -2.49 -23.08 25.86
CA LEU A 6 -2.16 -23.41 24.46
C LEU A 6 -3.27 -23.02 23.48
N LEU A 7 -4.55 -23.24 23.84
CA LEU A 7 -5.69 -22.83 23.03
C LEU A 7 -5.84 -21.32 22.95
N LEU A 8 -5.62 -20.59 24.06
CA LEU A 8 -5.61 -19.12 24.06
C LEU A 8 -4.44 -18.57 23.23
N PHE A 9 -3.27 -19.20 23.29
CA PHE A 9 -2.13 -18.86 22.43
C PHE A 9 -2.46 -19.12 20.96
N LEU A 10 -3.07 -20.27 20.63
CA LEU A 10 -3.44 -20.62 19.25
C LEU A 10 -4.49 -19.65 18.67
N VAL A 11 -5.48 -19.24 19.47
CA VAL A 11 -6.49 -18.24 19.08
C VAL A 11 -5.86 -16.86 18.89
N CYS A 12 -4.92 -16.45 19.75
CA CYS A 12 -4.16 -15.21 19.57
C CYS A 12 -3.26 -15.24 18.32
N VAL A 13 -2.59 -16.35 18.04
CA VAL A 13 -1.73 -16.50 16.86
C VAL A 13 -2.56 -16.53 15.58
N LEU A 14 -3.70 -17.22 15.56
CA LEU A 14 -4.62 -17.24 14.41
C LEU A 14 -5.30 -15.89 14.16
N ALA A 15 -5.57 -15.10 15.21
CA ALA A 15 -6.09 -13.74 15.07
C ALA A 15 -5.05 -12.76 14.51
N GLN A 16 -3.75 -13.08 14.58
CA GLN A 16 -2.65 -12.23 14.12
C GLN A 16 -2.13 -12.55 12.71
N THR A 17 -2.66 -13.59 12.04
CA THR A 17 -2.32 -13.92 10.65
C THR A 17 -3.23 -13.27 9.62
N GLN A 18 -3.82 -12.11 9.90
CA GLN A 18 -4.43 -11.32 8.84
C GLN A 18 -3.29 -10.67 8.03
N LYS A 19 -2.98 -11.29 6.87
CA LYS A 19 -2.17 -10.71 5.80
C LYS A 19 -2.56 -9.22 5.67
N PRO A 20 -1.59 -8.31 5.48
CA PRO A 20 -1.91 -6.91 5.32
C PRO A 20 -2.93 -6.76 4.21
N LEU A 21 -4.11 -6.23 4.53
CA LEU A 21 -5.13 -6.08 3.51
C LEU A 21 -4.78 -4.83 2.71
N ARG A 22 -4.14 -5.02 1.56
CA ARG A 22 -4.19 -4.03 0.50
C ARG A 22 -5.64 -3.87 0.08
N THR A 23 -6.04 -2.69 -0.39
CA THR A 23 -7.37 -2.52 -0.96
C THR A 23 -7.55 -3.42 -2.17
N SER A 24 -6.49 -3.67 -2.94
CA SER A 24 -6.52 -4.69 -3.98
C SER A 24 -6.85 -6.09 -3.44
N ASP A 25 -6.22 -6.52 -2.35
CA ASP A 25 -6.51 -7.81 -1.71
C ASP A 25 -7.93 -7.87 -1.13
N GLU A 26 -8.41 -6.78 -0.49
CA GLU A 26 -9.76 -6.69 0.11
C GLU A 26 -10.89 -6.94 -0.90
N PHE A 27 -10.75 -6.38 -2.10
CA PHE A 27 -11.77 -6.42 -3.13
C PHE A 27 -11.47 -7.42 -4.25
N GLY A 28 -10.44 -8.26 -4.10
CA GLY A 28 -10.04 -9.23 -5.12
C GLY A 28 -9.61 -8.58 -6.45
N LEU A 29 -9.02 -7.39 -6.38
CA LEU A 29 -8.55 -6.64 -7.55
C LEU A 29 -7.07 -6.92 -7.83
N SER A 30 -6.69 -6.89 -9.11
CA SER A 30 -5.30 -6.94 -9.55
C SER A 30 -4.85 -5.57 -10.07
N VAL A 31 -3.78 -5.01 -9.51
CA VAL A 31 -3.18 -3.76 -10.00
C VAL A 31 -2.53 -3.88 -11.39
N LEU A 32 -2.46 -5.10 -11.93
CA LEU A 32 -2.01 -5.39 -13.29
C LEU A 32 -3.18 -5.48 -14.26
N ASP A 33 -4.30 -6.09 -13.84
CA ASP A 33 -5.42 -6.43 -14.73
C ASP A 33 -6.58 -5.43 -14.63
N HIS A 34 -6.76 -4.78 -13.47
CA HIS A 34 -7.86 -3.88 -13.20
C HIS A 34 -7.38 -2.42 -13.18
N HIS A 35 -7.82 -1.68 -14.20
CA HIS A 35 -7.48 -0.28 -14.39
C HIS A 35 -8.19 0.63 -13.35
N SER A 36 -7.45 1.51 -12.67
CA SER A 36 -8.05 2.60 -11.88
C SER A 36 -8.49 3.79 -12.74
N ALA A 37 -9.79 3.93 -12.97
CA ALA A 37 -10.38 5.02 -13.78
C ALA A 37 -10.00 6.42 -13.27
N CYS A 38 -10.15 6.66 -11.96
CA CYS A 38 -9.86 7.97 -11.37
C CYS A 38 -8.34 8.29 -11.37
N PHE A 39 -7.47 7.28 -11.24
CA PHE A 39 -6.03 7.51 -11.43
C PHE A 39 -5.71 8.03 -12.82
N THR A 40 -6.27 7.43 -13.87
CA THR A 40 -5.99 7.86 -15.25
C THR A 40 -6.42 9.30 -15.51
N VAL A 41 -7.58 9.71 -14.97
CA VAL A 41 -8.02 11.11 -15.02
C VAL A 41 -7.00 12.02 -14.32
N CYS A 42 -6.58 11.67 -13.10
CA CYS A 42 -5.63 12.47 -12.35
C CYS A 42 -4.23 12.53 -13.01
N HIS A 43 -3.79 11.43 -13.62
CA HIS A 43 -2.55 11.40 -14.39
C HIS A 43 -2.64 12.34 -15.61
N LEU A 44 -3.75 12.29 -16.36
CA LEU A 44 -4.00 13.17 -17.50
C LEU A 44 -3.97 14.65 -17.09
N SER A 45 -4.64 15.01 -16.00
CA SER A 45 -4.59 16.37 -15.47
C SER A 45 -3.17 16.77 -15.05
N ALA A 46 -2.41 15.86 -14.43
CA ALA A 46 -1.04 16.12 -14.01
C ALA A 46 -0.12 16.43 -15.20
N VAL A 47 -0.20 15.66 -16.30
CA VAL A 47 0.65 15.88 -17.48
C VAL A 47 0.25 17.11 -18.30
N GLN A 48 -0.95 17.67 -18.10
CA GLN A 48 -1.36 18.93 -18.71
C GLN A 48 -0.79 20.16 -18.00
N VAL A 49 -0.56 20.07 -16.68
CA VAL A 49 -0.12 21.22 -15.87
C VAL A 49 1.35 21.18 -15.47
N ILE A 50 2.01 20.03 -15.57
CA ILE A 50 3.42 19.85 -15.26
C ILE A 50 4.23 19.79 -16.54
N LEU A 51 5.22 20.66 -16.69
CA LEU A 51 6.24 20.54 -17.73
C LEU A 51 7.38 19.64 -17.26
N LEU A 52 7.87 18.76 -18.15
CA LEU A 52 9.05 17.96 -17.83
C LEU A 52 10.30 18.85 -17.89
N PRO A 53 11.22 18.74 -16.92
CA PRO A 53 12.50 19.42 -16.98
C PRO A 53 13.24 19.10 -18.28
N ASN A 54 13.94 20.10 -18.83
CA ASN A 54 14.81 20.03 -20.01
C ASN A 54 14.13 19.87 -21.39
N ILE A 55 12.86 19.46 -21.44
CA ILE A 55 12.14 19.33 -22.73
C ILE A 55 10.91 20.24 -22.81
N SER A 56 10.49 20.84 -21.69
CA SER A 56 9.37 21.81 -21.60
C SER A 56 8.05 21.32 -22.19
N ILE A 57 7.92 20.01 -22.38
CA ILE A 57 6.71 19.32 -22.84
C ILE A 57 6.45 18.16 -21.89
N ASN A 58 5.19 17.77 -21.76
CA ASN A 58 4.81 16.57 -21.03
C ASN A 58 3.67 15.86 -21.77
N GLY A 59 3.42 14.62 -21.39
CA GLY A 59 2.45 13.75 -22.03
C GLY A 59 2.35 12.41 -21.34
N VAL A 60 1.26 11.72 -21.64
CA VAL A 60 0.89 10.43 -21.03
C VAL A 60 1.94 9.34 -21.24
N VAL A 61 2.71 9.43 -22.31
CA VAL A 61 3.72 8.44 -22.69
C VAL A 61 5.00 8.53 -21.86
N PHE A 62 5.26 9.67 -21.19
CA PHE A 62 6.50 9.88 -20.42
C PHE A 62 6.40 9.33 -19.00
N VAL A 63 5.84 8.12 -18.86
CA VAL A 63 5.54 7.44 -17.58
C VAL A 63 6.71 7.50 -16.61
N ALA A 64 7.86 6.94 -16.99
CA ALA A 64 9.04 6.87 -16.12
C ALA A 64 9.63 8.24 -15.76
N ARG A 65 9.41 9.29 -16.58
CA ARG A 65 9.83 10.65 -16.24
C ARG A 65 8.87 11.27 -15.24
N ASN A 66 7.57 11.14 -15.47
CA ASN A 66 6.52 11.60 -14.57
C ASN A 66 6.63 10.95 -13.18
N CYS A 67 6.79 9.63 -13.11
CA CYS A 67 6.93 8.89 -11.85
C CYS A 67 8.15 9.31 -11.01
N ARG A 68 9.20 9.86 -11.63
CA ARG A 68 10.40 10.37 -10.93
C ARG A 68 10.25 11.81 -10.44
N LEU A 69 9.20 12.52 -10.85
CA LEU A 69 8.98 13.91 -10.47
C LEU A 69 8.14 14.01 -9.20
N PRO A 70 8.68 14.58 -8.11
CA PRO A 70 7.91 14.75 -6.87
C PRO A 70 6.65 15.60 -7.04
N ILE A 71 6.69 16.59 -7.95
CA ILE A 71 5.52 17.43 -8.26
C ILE A 71 4.40 16.63 -8.92
N TRP A 72 4.73 15.64 -9.76
CA TRP A 72 3.73 14.76 -10.37
C TRP A 72 2.97 13.96 -9.31
N ALA A 73 3.70 13.34 -8.38
CA ALA A 73 3.08 12.59 -7.28
C ALA A 73 2.17 13.49 -6.42
N LYS A 74 2.59 14.73 -6.15
CA LYS A 74 1.77 15.71 -5.40
C LYS A 74 0.49 16.11 -6.14
N VAL A 75 0.57 16.40 -7.45
CA VAL A 75 -0.60 16.78 -8.24
C VAL A 75 -1.57 15.62 -8.38
N VAL A 76 -1.08 14.40 -8.65
CA VAL A 76 -1.90 13.20 -8.66
C VAL A 76 -2.55 13.00 -7.29
N GLY A 77 -1.77 13.04 -6.21
CA GLY A 77 -2.27 12.85 -4.85
C GLY A 77 -3.32 13.87 -4.41
N GLY A 78 -3.19 15.13 -4.84
CA GLY A 78 -4.21 16.16 -4.62
C GLY A 78 -5.49 15.95 -5.43
N CYS A 79 -5.38 15.35 -6.62
CA CYS A 79 -6.51 15.07 -7.50
C CYS A 79 -7.34 13.84 -7.05
N LEU A 80 -6.69 12.79 -6.55
CA LEU A 80 -7.36 11.52 -6.25
C LEU A 80 -8.57 11.67 -5.30
N PRO A 81 -8.48 12.39 -4.16
CA PRO A 81 -9.62 12.61 -3.27
C PRO A 81 -10.79 13.40 -3.88
N VAL A 82 -10.56 14.15 -4.95
CA VAL A 82 -11.57 14.97 -5.63
C VAL A 82 -12.28 14.17 -6.71
N VAL A 83 -11.57 13.28 -7.40
CA VAL A 83 -12.05 12.57 -8.59
C VAL A 83 -12.53 11.14 -8.29
N CYS A 84 -11.90 10.44 -7.35
CA CYS A 84 -12.31 9.09 -6.98
C CYS A 84 -13.62 9.14 -6.17
N LYS A 85 -14.50 8.16 -6.37
CA LYS A 85 -15.88 8.18 -5.83
C LYS A 85 -15.95 7.79 -4.34
N SER A 86 -14.96 7.06 -3.85
CA SER A 86 -14.97 6.47 -2.52
C SER A 86 -13.57 6.34 -1.92
N ALA A 87 -13.48 6.11 -0.61
CA ALA A 87 -12.19 5.90 0.05
C ALA A 87 -11.44 4.63 -0.43
N PRO A 88 -12.12 3.49 -0.68
CA PRO A 88 -11.51 2.35 -1.37
C PRO A 88 -10.98 2.71 -2.75
N ASP A 89 -11.70 3.51 -3.55
CA ASP A 89 -11.21 3.92 -4.87
C ASP A 89 -9.92 4.74 -4.78
N VAL A 90 -9.83 5.67 -3.82
CA VAL A 90 -8.60 6.45 -3.57
C VAL A 90 -7.44 5.53 -3.19
N SER A 91 -7.67 4.62 -2.24
CA SER A 91 -6.64 3.67 -1.79
C SER A 91 -6.17 2.76 -2.92
N TYR A 92 -7.11 2.18 -3.69
CA TYR A 92 -6.79 1.37 -4.85
C TYR A 92 -6.06 2.18 -5.95
N ALA A 93 -6.44 3.43 -6.18
CA ALA A 93 -5.76 4.29 -7.13
C ALA A 93 -4.30 4.57 -6.76
N VAL A 94 -3.99 4.73 -5.48
CA VAL A 94 -2.61 4.88 -4.99
C VAL A 94 -1.81 3.59 -5.22
N GLU A 95 -2.38 2.44 -4.92
CA GLU A 95 -1.75 1.14 -5.20
C GLU A 95 -1.50 0.92 -6.69
N TYR A 96 -2.50 1.24 -7.52
CA TYR A 96 -2.41 1.17 -8.97
C TYR A 96 -1.34 2.13 -9.50
N ALA A 97 -1.24 3.35 -8.98
CA ALA A 97 -0.22 4.32 -9.36
C ALA A 97 1.20 3.79 -9.09
N ALA A 98 1.43 3.20 -7.92
CA ALA A 98 2.72 2.60 -7.57
C ALA A 98 3.08 1.45 -8.53
N ALA A 99 2.12 0.55 -8.81
CA ALA A 99 2.32 -0.54 -9.76
C ALA A 99 2.54 -0.04 -11.20
N TRP A 100 1.81 1.01 -11.62
CA TRP A 100 1.94 1.62 -12.93
C TRP A 100 3.34 2.24 -13.13
N CYS A 101 3.87 2.91 -12.10
CA CYS A 101 5.24 3.41 -12.11
C CYS A 101 6.29 2.27 -12.12
N ALA A 102 6.08 1.22 -11.33
CA ALA A 102 6.97 0.06 -11.29
C ALA A 102 7.09 -0.63 -12.66
N ARG A 103 5.99 -0.73 -13.42
CA ARG A 103 6.00 -1.25 -14.81
C ARG A 103 6.89 -0.45 -15.77
N SER A 104 7.22 0.79 -15.42
CA SER A 104 8.13 1.66 -16.18
C SER A 104 9.57 1.69 -15.63
N GLY A 105 9.88 0.84 -14.66
CA GLY A 105 11.18 0.78 -13.98
C GLY A 105 11.39 1.88 -12.95
N VAL A 106 10.31 2.40 -12.34
CA VAL A 106 10.38 3.36 -11.23
C VAL A 106 9.65 2.76 -10.03
N ASP A 107 10.43 2.14 -9.14
CA ASP A 107 9.91 1.52 -7.92
C ASP A 107 9.76 2.54 -6.78
N ASN A 108 9.02 2.13 -5.74
CA ASN A 108 8.86 2.89 -4.49
C ASN A 108 8.28 4.31 -4.64
N VAL A 109 7.46 4.54 -5.67
CA VAL A 109 6.75 5.81 -5.84
C VAL A 109 5.68 5.96 -4.76
N THR A 110 5.80 7.05 -3.99
CA THR A 110 4.83 7.42 -2.96
C THR A 110 3.94 8.53 -3.47
N ILE A 111 2.61 8.34 -3.41
CA ILE A 111 1.63 9.37 -3.74
C ILE A 111 1.15 10.02 -2.44
N PRO A 112 1.61 11.24 -2.10
CA PRO A 112 1.20 11.89 -0.86
C PRO A 112 -0.26 12.35 -0.94
N MET A 113 -1.07 11.98 0.04
CA MET A 113 -2.42 12.53 0.18
C MET A 113 -2.37 13.91 0.82
N PRO A 114 -3.27 14.84 0.43
CA PRO A 114 -3.33 16.15 1.03
C PRO A 114 -3.89 16.08 2.46
N GLU A 115 -3.40 16.97 3.33
CA GLU A 115 -3.74 16.99 4.76
C GLU A 115 -5.26 17.10 4.99
N TRP A 116 -5.95 17.93 4.21
CA TRP A 116 -7.40 18.07 4.32
C TRP A 116 -8.15 16.76 4.10
N TYR A 117 -7.65 15.87 3.22
CA TYR A 117 -8.27 14.58 2.97
C TYR A 117 -8.01 13.62 4.12
N LEU A 118 -6.78 13.62 4.65
CA LEU A 118 -6.38 12.76 5.77
C LEU A 118 -7.23 12.98 7.02
N GLN A 119 -7.79 14.19 7.20
CA GLN A 119 -8.68 14.53 8.31
C GLN A 119 -10.14 14.05 8.11
N THR A 120 -10.49 13.57 6.92
CA THR A 120 -11.84 13.05 6.62
C THR A 120 -12.01 11.58 7.03
N PRO A 121 -13.26 11.06 7.10
CA PRO A 121 -13.48 9.62 7.25
C PRO A 121 -12.80 8.78 6.17
N GLY A 122 -12.72 9.27 4.93
CA GLY A 122 -12.02 8.58 3.85
C GLY A 122 -10.50 8.55 4.06
N GLY A 123 -9.94 9.64 4.57
CA GLY A 123 -8.54 9.71 4.98
C GLY A 123 -8.19 8.70 6.07
N LYS A 124 -9.07 8.51 7.06
CA LYS A 124 -8.90 7.48 8.10
C LYS A 124 -8.90 6.07 7.52
N TYR A 125 -9.82 5.77 6.60
CA TYR A 125 -9.81 4.48 5.88
C TYR A 125 -8.47 4.28 5.16
N PHE A 126 -8.02 5.26 4.38
CA PHE A 126 -6.74 5.19 3.66
C PHE A 126 -5.54 4.97 4.59
N GLN A 127 -5.48 5.67 5.72
CA GLN A 127 -4.42 5.50 6.71
C GLN A 127 -4.42 4.08 7.31
N ASN A 128 -5.59 3.53 7.61
CA ASN A 128 -5.71 2.16 8.12
C ASN A 128 -5.17 1.14 7.13
N MET A 129 -5.41 1.32 5.83
CA MET A 129 -4.87 0.42 4.79
C MET A 129 -3.34 0.51 4.71
N ILE A 130 -2.77 1.71 4.80
CA ILE A 130 -1.30 1.87 4.85
C ILE A 130 -0.73 1.23 6.12
N GLN A 131 -1.31 1.47 7.29
CA GLN A 131 -0.80 0.94 8.55
C GLN A 131 -0.91 -0.59 8.61
N SER A 132 -2.01 -1.15 8.11
CA SER A 132 -2.19 -2.59 7.99
C SER A 132 -1.11 -3.21 7.10
N SER A 133 -0.77 -2.54 5.98
CA SER A 133 0.32 -2.97 5.09
C SER A 133 1.72 -2.89 5.70
N ALA A 134 2.01 -1.87 6.50
CA ALA A 134 3.30 -1.72 7.17
C ALA A 134 3.49 -2.70 8.35
N THR A 135 2.45 -2.91 9.15
CA THR A 135 2.52 -3.73 10.37
C THR A 135 2.73 -5.20 10.08
N ALA A 136 2.08 -5.76 9.06
CA ALA A 136 2.23 -7.17 8.77
C ALA A 136 3.60 -7.55 8.17
N ALA A 137 4.28 -6.59 7.52
CA ALA A 137 5.69 -6.75 7.15
C ALA A 137 6.56 -6.96 8.40
N ALA A 138 6.29 -6.26 9.50
CA ALA A 138 7.04 -6.38 10.75
C ALA A 138 6.74 -7.69 11.52
N VAL A 139 5.49 -8.16 11.55
CA VAL A 139 5.10 -9.42 12.23
C VAL A 139 5.78 -10.64 11.59
N SER A 140 5.99 -10.60 10.27
CA SER A 140 6.68 -11.66 9.52
C SER A 140 8.13 -11.86 9.97
N PHE A 141 8.83 -10.79 10.37
CA PHE A 141 10.19 -10.87 10.91
C PHE A 141 10.22 -11.32 12.39
N GLY A 142 9.22 -10.96 13.18
CA GLY A 142 9.13 -11.34 14.60
C GLY A 142 8.82 -12.82 14.84
N LEU A 143 7.96 -13.42 14.01
CA LEU A 143 7.58 -14.84 14.13
C LEU A 143 8.74 -15.80 13.79
N MET A 144 9.60 -15.44 12.83
CA MET A 144 10.80 -16.23 12.50
C MET A 144 11.83 -16.22 13.64
N ALA A 145 11.98 -15.10 14.35
CA ALA A 145 12.88 -15.03 15.51
C ALA A 145 12.32 -15.77 16.74
N GLY A 146 11.00 -15.71 16.96
CA GLY A 146 10.34 -16.40 18.07
C GLY A 146 10.29 -17.92 17.92
N ALA A 147 10.13 -18.44 16.70
CA ALA A 147 10.12 -19.88 16.44
C ALA A 147 11.49 -20.53 16.69
N LEU A 148 12.59 -19.84 16.38
CA LEU A 148 13.96 -20.33 16.64
C LEU A 148 14.32 -20.37 18.14
N ALA A 149 13.74 -19.47 18.96
CA ALA A 149 13.97 -19.45 20.40
C ALA A 149 13.23 -20.56 21.17
N LEU A 150 12.11 -21.07 20.64
CA LEU A 150 11.36 -22.17 21.25
C LEU A 150 11.94 -23.55 20.92
N VAL A 151 12.66 -23.69 19.79
CA VAL A 151 13.34 -24.94 19.41
C VAL A 151 14.67 -25.10 20.17
N SER A 152 15.34 -24.01 20.56
CA SER A 152 16.60 -24.07 21.31
C SER A 152 16.44 -24.31 22.82
N LEU A 153 15.21 -24.24 23.37
CA LEU A 153 14.90 -24.52 24.77
C LEU A 153 14.43 -25.96 25.04
N ALA A 154 14.59 -26.86 24.07
CA ALA A 154 14.39 -28.31 24.29
C ALA A 154 15.71 -29.09 24.42
N PRO A 155 16.57 -28.87 25.43
CA PRO A 155 17.51 -29.90 25.83
C PRO A 155 16.85 -30.86 26.83
N LEU A 156 16.92 -32.15 26.49
CA LEU A 156 17.01 -33.29 27.42
C LEU A 156 15.75 -33.65 28.24
N ALA A 157 14.82 -34.36 27.61
CA ALA A 157 13.90 -35.27 28.30
C ALA A 157 13.85 -36.62 27.58
N PHE A 158 15.01 -37.22 27.31
CA PHE A 158 15.16 -38.63 26.95
C PHE A 158 16.51 -39.11 27.47
N LEU A 159 16.51 -39.58 28.72
CA LEU A 159 17.32 -40.68 29.27
C LEU A 159 16.79 -40.97 30.67
#